data_AF-A0A9E1NNJ4-F1
#
_entry.id   AF-A0A9E1NNJ4-F1
#
_cell.length_a   1.000
_cell.length_b   1.000
_cell.length_c   1.000
_cell.angle_alpha   90.00
_cell.angle_beta   90.00
_cell.angle_gamma   90.00
#
_symmetry.space_group_name_H-M   'P 1'
#
loop_
_entity.id
_entity.type
_entity.pdbx_description
1 polymer ?
#
loop_
_entity_poly.entity_id
_entity_poly.type
_entity_poly.pdbx_seq_one_letter_code
_entity_poly.pdbx_strand_id
1 'polypeptide(L)'
;MKAKKDGSLGQFLGPECTDNFQVIPSQFSYHDLDWYSVEQAFQSLKFPFGSVAQVEIHQEHPLDDESDDDYGNKVWLMGQRRDVKLRDDWEREKVKLMLLLNLAKYNSGKSLQKDLIETGDCRIVARSSTGNWKHWNECIQMLIRIFLFSKEDTSVLINEIEKTDAKMIKKMLMATKRNVRTSITDPIRIDTIEIGNISLGLSLCPGKVQSGAITGDWNRDLNTDLDKISKEGYNAVVSLIEDFEIDELSVQELKENAVQSRGMEWIWAPIRDGGIPSDSAFQKLERVLEILNEGKSVFIHCKGGLGRAGLVAAWILTHHGRNPKDSIIEVRNARRGAIENIEQEYWVDSNSGKHYYD
;
A
#
# COMPACT_ATOMS: atom_id res chain seq x y z
N MET A 1 -13.70 13.26 -12.50
CA MET A 1 -13.27 14.67 -12.76
C MET A 1 -11.88 14.87 -12.17
N LYS A 2 -10.98 15.53 -12.92
CA LYS A 2 -9.56 15.75 -12.59
C LYS A 2 -9.38 16.51 -11.26
N ALA A 3 -8.23 16.27 -10.62
CA ALA A 3 -7.76 16.94 -9.41
C ALA A 3 -7.96 18.47 -9.46
N LYS A 4 -8.31 19.07 -8.32
CA LYS A 4 -8.38 20.53 -8.20
C LYS A 4 -6.96 21.11 -8.33
N LYS A 5 -6.86 22.33 -8.87
CA LYS A 5 -5.58 23.04 -9.13
C LYS A 5 -4.74 23.30 -7.86
N ASP A 6 -5.30 23.07 -6.67
CA ASP A 6 -4.67 23.26 -5.36
C ASP A 6 -4.04 21.98 -4.78
N GLY A 7 -4.00 20.89 -5.56
CA GLY A 7 -3.48 19.60 -5.08
C GLY A 7 -4.47 18.80 -4.22
N SER A 8 -5.68 19.31 -3.98
CA SER A 8 -6.75 18.53 -3.35
C SER A 8 -7.46 17.65 -4.38
N LEU A 9 -7.61 16.36 -4.04
CA LEU A 9 -8.37 15.43 -4.86
C LEU A 9 -9.85 15.86 -4.86
N GLY A 10 -10.47 15.87 -6.04
CA GLY A 10 -11.91 16.09 -6.16
C GLY A 10 -12.67 15.02 -5.37
N GLN A 11 -13.64 15.43 -4.56
CA GLN A 11 -14.63 14.52 -4.00
C GLN A 11 -15.74 14.37 -5.03
N PHE A 12 -16.13 13.15 -5.34
CA PHE A 12 -17.31 12.91 -6.17
C PHE A 12 -18.13 11.76 -5.59
N LEU A 13 -19.44 11.83 -5.81
CA LEU A 13 -20.38 10.79 -5.40
C LEU A 13 -20.01 9.49 -6.11
N GLY A 14 -19.76 8.42 -5.37
CA GLY A 14 -19.37 7.14 -5.95
C GLY A 14 -20.37 6.65 -7.01
N PRO A 15 -19.90 5.93 -8.05
CA PRO A 15 -20.79 5.30 -9.02
C PRO A 15 -21.68 4.25 -8.36
N GLU A 16 -22.70 3.78 -9.06
CA GLU A 16 -23.69 2.81 -8.57
C GLU A 16 -23.05 1.54 -8.00
N CYS A 17 -21.92 1.09 -8.57
CA CYS A 17 -21.16 -0.07 -8.06
C CYS A 17 -20.74 0.08 -6.58
N THR A 18 -20.62 1.31 -6.08
CA THR A 18 -20.27 1.61 -4.68
C THR A 18 -21.45 1.62 -3.71
N ASP A 19 -22.67 1.47 -4.22
CA ASP A 19 -23.88 1.40 -3.42
C ASP A 19 -24.13 -0.05 -2.98
N ASN A 20 -24.40 -0.23 -1.68
CA ASN A 20 -24.72 -1.54 -1.12
C ASN A 20 -26.16 -1.96 -1.47
N PHE A 21 -27.03 -1.00 -1.81
CA PHE A 21 -28.41 -1.26 -2.22
C PHE A 21 -28.51 -1.72 -3.68
N GLN A 22 -27.45 -1.49 -4.49
CA GLN A 22 -27.46 -1.87 -5.89
C GLN A 22 -27.84 -3.33 -6.09
N VAL A 23 -28.87 -3.56 -6.90
CA VAL A 23 -29.31 -4.91 -7.28
C VAL A 23 -28.43 -5.42 -8.41
N ILE A 24 -27.95 -6.66 -8.26
CA ILE A 24 -27.17 -7.40 -9.24
C ILE A 24 -28.09 -8.48 -9.83
N PRO A 25 -28.63 -8.30 -11.04
CA PRO A 25 -29.59 -9.25 -11.62
C PRO A 25 -29.02 -10.66 -11.80
N SER A 26 -27.72 -10.76 -12.08
CA SER A 26 -27.00 -12.04 -12.16
C SER A 26 -26.66 -12.65 -10.80
N GLN A 27 -26.98 -11.94 -9.72
CA GLN A 27 -26.57 -12.22 -8.35
C GLN A 27 -25.03 -12.25 -8.18
N PHE A 28 -24.59 -12.29 -6.93
CA PHE A 28 -23.22 -12.64 -6.57
C PHE A 28 -23.23 -13.67 -5.44
N SER A 29 -22.25 -14.57 -5.44
CA SER A 29 -22.18 -15.66 -4.47
C SER A 29 -21.28 -15.33 -3.29
N TYR A 30 -21.71 -15.66 -2.08
CA TYR A 30 -20.90 -15.62 -0.86
C TYR A 30 -21.42 -16.64 0.16
N HIS A 31 -20.54 -17.45 0.77
CA HIS A 31 -20.90 -18.55 1.67
C HIS A 31 -21.90 -19.56 1.05
N ASP A 32 -21.67 -19.94 -0.21
CA ASP A 32 -22.52 -20.87 -0.97
C ASP A 32 -23.99 -20.42 -1.13
N LEU A 33 -24.25 -19.13 -0.94
CA LEU A 33 -25.55 -18.49 -1.15
C LEU A 33 -25.41 -17.39 -2.21
N ASP A 34 -26.47 -17.19 -3.00
CA ASP A 34 -26.55 -16.16 -4.04
C ASP A 34 -27.38 -14.97 -3.54
N TRP A 35 -26.88 -13.76 -3.82
CA TRP A 35 -27.42 -12.53 -3.27
C TRP A 35 -27.73 -11.52 -4.36
N TYR A 36 -28.86 -10.82 -4.24
CA TYR A 36 -29.21 -9.75 -5.17
C TYR A 36 -28.52 -8.43 -4.82
N SER A 37 -28.22 -8.16 -3.55
CA SER A 37 -27.51 -6.94 -3.14
C SER A 37 -26.63 -7.19 -1.92
N VAL A 38 -25.63 -6.33 -1.73
CA VAL A 38 -24.78 -6.37 -0.53
C VAL A 38 -25.64 -6.12 0.72
N GLU A 39 -26.63 -5.23 0.63
CA GLU A 39 -27.55 -4.97 1.73
C GLU A 39 -28.35 -6.22 2.12
N GLN A 40 -28.92 -6.95 1.15
CA GLN A 40 -29.64 -8.20 1.44
C GLN A 40 -28.75 -9.20 2.19
N ALA A 41 -27.55 -9.45 1.66
CA ALA A 41 -26.59 -10.35 2.28
C ALA A 41 -26.22 -9.91 3.69
N PHE A 42 -25.95 -8.62 3.88
CA PHE A 42 -25.57 -8.05 5.17
C PHE A 42 -26.69 -8.14 6.21
N GLN A 43 -27.94 -7.89 5.81
CA GLN A 43 -29.11 -7.96 6.69
C GLN A 43 -29.51 -9.40 7.01
N SER A 44 -29.25 -10.36 6.13
CA SER A 44 -29.44 -11.79 6.40
C SER A 44 -28.35 -12.36 7.32
N LEU A 45 -27.08 -12.16 6.97
CA LEU A 45 -25.92 -12.81 7.61
C LEU A 45 -25.55 -12.25 8.99
N LYS A 46 -26.23 -11.20 9.46
CA LYS A 46 -26.11 -10.71 10.83
C LYS A 46 -26.86 -11.56 11.87
N PHE A 47 -27.75 -12.42 11.40
CA PHE A 47 -28.45 -13.42 12.21
C PHE A 47 -27.75 -14.78 12.12
N PRO A 48 -27.94 -15.68 13.10
CA PRO A 48 -27.42 -17.04 13.00
C PRO A 48 -27.91 -17.76 11.74
N PHE A 49 -27.01 -18.52 11.12
CA PHE A 49 -27.32 -19.29 9.91
C PHE A 49 -28.47 -20.28 10.18
N GLY A 50 -29.46 -20.33 9.28
CA GLY A 50 -30.65 -21.18 9.43
C GLY A 50 -31.72 -20.62 10.38
N SER A 51 -31.52 -19.46 10.99
CA SER A 51 -32.60 -18.78 11.74
C SER A 51 -33.69 -18.26 10.80
N VAL A 52 -34.92 -18.14 11.31
CA VAL A 52 -36.07 -17.63 10.54
C VAL A 52 -35.75 -16.28 9.89
N ALA A 53 -35.13 -15.36 10.64
CA ALA A 53 -34.71 -14.06 10.13
C ALA A 53 -33.71 -14.15 8.97
N GLN A 54 -32.69 -15.00 9.11
CA GLN A 54 -31.66 -15.18 8.08
C GLN A 54 -32.28 -15.74 6.79
N VAL A 55 -33.11 -16.77 6.91
CA VAL A 55 -33.74 -17.47 5.78
C VAL A 55 -34.75 -16.57 5.06
N GLU A 56 -35.64 -15.89 5.79
CA GLU A 56 -36.65 -15.00 5.18
C GLU A 56 -36.01 -13.86 4.38
N ILE A 57 -34.95 -13.23 4.90
CA ILE A 57 -34.25 -12.14 4.18
C ILE A 57 -33.51 -12.67 2.95
N HIS A 58 -32.92 -13.87 3.03
CA HIS A 58 -32.24 -14.49 1.89
C HIS A 58 -33.22 -14.90 0.78
N GLN A 59 -34.42 -15.34 1.14
CA GLN A 59 -35.48 -15.72 0.18
C GLN A 59 -36.24 -14.54 -0.42
N GLU A 60 -35.96 -13.31 0.02
CA GLU A 60 -36.56 -12.12 -0.57
C GLU A 60 -35.98 -11.87 -1.97
N HIS A 61 -36.83 -11.48 -2.92
CA HIS A 61 -36.46 -11.21 -4.30
C HIS A 61 -36.86 -9.78 -4.70
N PRO A 62 -36.07 -9.09 -5.53
CA PRO A 62 -36.49 -7.82 -6.11
C PRO A 62 -37.65 -8.06 -7.09
N LEU A 63 -38.63 -7.15 -7.14
CA LEU A 63 -39.66 -7.16 -8.18
C LEU A 63 -39.09 -6.60 -9.50
N ASP A 64 -39.68 -6.98 -10.64
CA ASP A 64 -39.19 -6.62 -11.97
C ASP A 64 -39.02 -5.09 -12.19
N ASP A 65 -39.90 -4.27 -11.59
CA ASP A 65 -39.88 -2.81 -11.68
C ASP A 65 -39.51 -2.12 -10.34
N GLU A 66 -39.01 -2.88 -9.35
CA GLU A 66 -38.59 -2.33 -8.06
C GLU A 66 -37.25 -1.60 -8.20
N SER A 67 -37.16 -0.38 -7.66
CA SER A 67 -35.90 0.34 -7.66
C SER A 67 -34.92 -0.28 -6.64
N ASP A 68 -33.61 -0.15 -6.90
CA ASP A 68 -32.57 -0.56 -5.95
C ASP A 68 -32.78 0.03 -4.55
N ASP A 69 -33.21 1.29 -4.49
CA ASP A 69 -33.48 1.99 -3.25
C ASP A 69 -34.68 1.37 -2.51
N ASP A 70 -35.76 1.03 -3.21
CA ASP A 70 -36.94 0.39 -2.62
C ASP A 70 -36.62 -1.02 -2.13
N TYR A 71 -35.95 -1.83 -2.95
CA TYR A 71 -35.53 -3.19 -2.58
C TYR A 71 -34.57 -3.18 -1.38
N GLY A 72 -33.55 -2.31 -1.43
CA GLY A 72 -32.59 -2.14 -0.34
C GLY A 72 -33.26 -1.71 0.97
N ASN A 73 -34.21 -0.77 0.92
CA ASN A 73 -34.98 -0.37 2.10
C ASN A 73 -35.86 -1.51 2.65
N LYS A 74 -36.48 -2.31 1.77
CA LYS A 74 -37.29 -3.48 2.15
C LYS A 74 -36.46 -4.49 2.94
N VAL A 75 -35.32 -4.93 2.41
CA VAL A 75 -34.44 -5.89 3.12
C VAL A 75 -33.80 -5.28 4.37
N TRP A 76 -33.49 -3.97 4.35
CA TRP A 76 -33.02 -3.25 5.54
C TRP A 76 -34.07 -3.28 6.66
N LEU A 77 -35.34 -3.02 6.35
CA LEU A 77 -36.46 -3.07 7.30
C LEU A 77 -36.65 -4.46 7.88
N MET A 78 -36.63 -5.50 7.05
CA MET A 78 -36.72 -6.90 7.51
C MET A 78 -35.60 -7.22 8.50
N GLY A 79 -34.39 -6.70 8.28
CA GLY A 79 -33.27 -6.83 9.18
C GLY A 79 -33.44 -6.12 10.53
N GLN A 80 -34.30 -5.12 10.68
CA GLN A 80 -34.45 -4.37 11.94
C GLN A 80 -35.30 -5.08 13.01
N ARG A 81 -35.79 -6.28 12.71
CA ARG A 81 -36.54 -7.12 13.64
C ARG A 81 -35.75 -7.43 14.93
N ARG A 82 -36.46 -7.73 16.01
CA ARG A 82 -35.89 -7.92 17.37
C ARG A 82 -36.27 -9.24 18.03
N ASP A 83 -37.11 -10.02 17.36
CA ASP A 83 -37.56 -11.35 17.80
C ASP A 83 -36.49 -12.43 17.61
N VAL A 84 -35.50 -12.20 16.75
CA VAL A 84 -34.32 -13.06 16.58
C VAL A 84 -33.06 -12.30 17.01
N LYS A 85 -32.23 -12.94 17.83
CA LYS A 85 -30.95 -12.36 18.28
C LYS A 85 -29.95 -12.35 17.12
N LEU A 86 -29.15 -11.29 17.03
CA LEU A 86 -27.98 -11.24 16.18
C LEU A 86 -26.94 -12.30 16.61
N ARG A 87 -26.01 -12.63 15.72
CA ARG A 87 -24.86 -13.47 16.05
C ARG A 87 -24.05 -12.86 17.20
N ASP A 88 -23.48 -13.69 18.05
CA ASP A 88 -22.73 -13.23 19.24
C ASP A 88 -21.46 -12.44 18.86
N ASP A 89 -20.92 -12.66 17.67
CA ASP A 89 -19.73 -11.97 17.15
C ASP A 89 -20.04 -10.69 16.36
N TRP A 90 -21.31 -10.33 16.21
CA TRP A 90 -21.76 -9.35 15.23
C TRP A 90 -21.04 -8.00 15.32
N GLU A 91 -20.93 -7.44 16.53
CA GLU A 91 -20.30 -6.14 16.74
C GLU A 91 -18.82 -6.11 16.36
N ARG A 92 -18.14 -7.25 16.50
CA ARG A 92 -16.74 -7.41 16.11
C ARG A 92 -16.60 -7.54 14.60
N GLU A 93 -17.41 -8.41 13.99
CA GLU A 93 -17.25 -8.87 12.60
C GLU A 93 -17.96 -8.02 11.54
N LYS A 94 -18.99 -7.24 11.89
CA LYS A 94 -19.85 -6.57 10.90
C LYS A 94 -19.12 -5.74 9.84
N VAL A 95 -18.05 -5.04 10.20
CA VAL A 95 -17.28 -4.24 9.22
C VAL A 95 -16.49 -5.13 8.26
N LYS A 96 -15.92 -6.22 8.77
CA LYS A 96 -15.21 -7.20 7.95
C LYS A 96 -16.17 -7.92 7.00
N LEU A 97 -17.36 -8.30 7.48
CA LEU A 97 -18.39 -8.89 6.63
C LEU A 97 -18.79 -7.96 5.49
N MET A 98 -19.00 -6.66 5.76
CA MET A 98 -19.33 -5.68 4.71
C MET A 98 -18.24 -5.57 3.63
N LEU A 99 -16.96 -5.64 4.02
CA LEU A 99 -15.84 -5.68 3.08
C LEU A 99 -15.88 -6.94 2.22
N LEU A 100 -16.08 -8.11 2.83
CA LEU A 100 -16.16 -9.40 2.12
C LEU A 100 -17.32 -9.46 1.14
N LEU A 101 -18.49 -8.96 1.52
CA LEU A 101 -19.66 -8.91 0.64
C LEU A 101 -19.43 -7.98 -0.57
N ASN A 102 -18.80 -6.82 -0.35
CA ASN A 102 -18.42 -5.95 -1.47
C ASN A 102 -17.38 -6.63 -2.37
N LEU A 103 -16.36 -7.30 -1.81
CA LEU A 103 -15.39 -8.06 -2.60
C LEU A 103 -16.05 -9.16 -3.43
N ALA A 104 -16.99 -9.92 -2.85
CA ALA A 104 -17.75 -10.93 -3.57
C ALA A 104 -18.60 -10.33 -4.71
N LYS A 105 -19.26 -9.19 -4.46
CA LYS A 105 -19.94 -8.41 -5.50
C LYS A 105 -18.98 -8.04 -6.64
N TYR A 106 -17.81 -7.47 -6.35
CA TYR A 106 -16.84 -7.12 -7.39
C TYR A 106 -16.23 -8.34 -8.09
N ASN A 107 -16.10 -9.47 -7.40
CA ASN A 107 -15.65 -10.73 -8.00
C ASN A 107 -16.65 -11.27 -9.05
N SER A 108 -17.94 -11.00 -8.87
CA SER A 108 -19.00 -11.46 -9.79
C SER A 108 -19.01 -10.74 -11.15
N GLY A 109 -18.46 -9.51 -11.24
CA GLY A 109 -18.64 -8.66 -12.42
C GLY A 109 -17.44 -7.79 -12.75
N LYS A 110 -16.79 -8.03 -13.91
CA LYS A 110 -15.68 -7.20 -14.41
C LYS A 110 -16.07 -5.75 -14.72
N SER A 111 -17.33 -5.51 -15.10
CA SER A 111 -17.85 -4.15 -15.30
C SER A 111 -17.84 -3.36 -13.99
N LEU A 112 -18.29 -3.96 -12.89
CA LEU A 112 -18.27 -3.33 -11.56
C LEU A 112 -16.84 -2.97 -11.14
N GLN A 113 -15.89 -3.87 -11.37
CA GLN A 113 -14.47 -3.59 -11.10
C GLN A 113 -13.97 -2.41 -11.92
N LYS A 114 -14.29 -2.38 -13.22
CA LYS A 114 -13.92 -1.29 -14.11
C LYS A 114 -14.50 0.04 -13.64
N ASP A 115 -15.79 0.08 -13.30
CA ASP A 115 -16.46 1.30 -12.82
C ASP A 115 -15.79 1.83 -11.55
N LEU A 116 -15.42 0.95 -10.62
CA LEU A 116 -14.68 1.32 -9.43
C LEU A 116 -13.26 1.81 -9.75
N ILE A 117 -12.53 1.16 -10.65
CA ILE A 117 -11.19 1.57 -11.08
C ILE A 117 -11.20 2.94 -11.76
N GLU A 118 -12.20 3.21 -12.61
CA GLU A 118 -12.33 4.46 -13.37
C GLU A 118 -12.53 5.70 -12.47
N THR A 119 -12.90 5.49 -11.21
CA THR A 119 -12.92 6.56 -10.21
C THR A 119 -11.52 7.14 -9.92
N GLY A 120 -10.44 6.45 -10.33
CA GLY A 120 -9.06 6.91 -10.29
C GLY A 120 -8.58 7.20 -8.87
N ASP A 121 -7.82 8.29 -8.70
CA ASP A 121 -7.29 8.70 -7.39
C ASP A 121 -8.29 9.51 -6.57
N CYS A 122 -9.51 9.74 -7.06
CA CYS A 122 -10.45 10.61 -6.38
C CYS A 122 -10.95 9.96 -5.07
N ARG A 123 -11.33 10.79 -4.10
CA ARG A 123 -12.03 10.31 -2.92
C ARG A 123 -13.46 9.93 -3.30
N ILE A 124 -13.81 8.68 -3.05
CA ILE A 124 -15.19 8.18 -3.21
C ILE A 124 -15.99 8.66 -2.02
N VAL A 125 -17.08 9.38 -2.28
CA VAL A 125 -18.07 9.75 -1.27
C VAL A 125 -19.24 8.80 -1.40
N ALA A 126 -19.51 8.03 -0.35
CA ALA A 126 -20.64 7.12 -0.32
C ALA A 126 -21.96 7.89 -0.20
N ARG A 127 -23.07 7.27 -0.64
CA ARG A 127 -24.42 7.77 -0.35
C ARG A 127 -24.67 7.87 1.16
N SER A 128 -25.66 8.69 1.53
CA SER A 128 -26.09 8.83 2.91
C SER A 128 -26.50 7.48 3.50
N SER A 129 -26.12 7.21 4.74
CA SER A 129 -26.40 5.94 5.42
C SER A 129 -26.52 6.16 6.92
N THR A 130 -26.99 5.15 7.64
CA THR A 130 -27.23 5.21 9.09
C THR A 130 -25.92 5.12 9.89
N GLY A 131 -25.84 5.88 10.98
CA GLY A 131 -24.66 5.88 11.86
C GLY A 131 -23.35 6.14 11.11
N ASN A 132 -22.35 5.27 11.33
CA ASN A 132 -21.03 5.38 10.70
C ASN A 132 -20.92 4.60 9.38
N TRP A 133 -22.00 4.03 8.84
CA TRP A 133 -21.91 3.18 7.66
C TRP A 133 -21.50 3.92 6.40
N LYS A 134 -21.87 5.20 6.27
CA LYS A 134 -21.33 6.04 5.19
C LYS A 134 -19.79 6.04 5.21
N HIS A 135 -19.21 6.23 6.39
CA HIS A 135 -17.76 6.26 6.56
C HIS A 135 -17.10 4.91 6.25
N TRP A 136 -17.67 3.81 6.75
CA TRP A 136 -17.14 2.48 6.47
C TRP A 136 -17.23 2.13 5.00
N ASN A 137 -18.33 2.48 4.33
CA ASN A 137 -18.48 2.26 2.91
C ASN A 137 -17.40 3.03 2.12
N GLU A 138 -17.19 4.32 2.38
CA GLU A 138 -16.10 5.08 1.75
C GLU A 138 -14.74 4.37 1.87
N CYS A 139 -14.40 3.88 3.07
CA CYS A 139 -13.13 3.20 3.30
C CYS A 139 -13.02 1.85 2.58
N ILE A 140 -14.12 1.09 2.56
CA ILE A 140 -14.22 -0.22 1.89
C ILE A 140 -14.03 -0.05 0.39
N GLN A 141 -14.77 0.87 -0.24
CA GLN A 141 -14.67 1.10 -1.68
C GLN A 141 -13.27 1.56 -2.08
N MET A 142 -12.65 2.42 -1.27
CA MET A 142 -11.26 2.83 -1.49
C MET A 142 -10.27 1.66 -1.38
N LEU A 143 -10.41 0.81 -0.35
CA LEU A 143 -9.55 -0.35 -0.15
C LEU A 143 -9.69 -1.38 -1.27
N ILE A 144 -10.92 -1.69 -1.69
CA ILE A 144 -11.16 -2.62 -2.80
C ILE A 144 -10.57 -2.06 -4.10
N ARG A 145 -10.75 -0.76 -4.37
CA ARG A 145 -10.18 -0.12 -5.56
C ARG A 145 -8.66 -0.28 -5.62
N ILE A 146 -7.99 -0.16 -4.48
CA ILE A 146 -6.54 -0.38 -4.37
C ILE A 146 -6.17 -1.81 -4.79
N PHE A 147 -6.85 -2.81 -4.25
CA PHE A 147 -6.60 -4.21 -4.61
C PHE A 147 -6.89 -4.52 -6.08
N LEU A 148 -7.92 -3.89 -6.66
CA LEU A 148 -8.20 -4.03 -8.08
C LEU A 148 -7.11 -3.40 -8.95
N PHE A 149 -6.48 -2.29 -8.51
CA PHE A 149 -5.33 -1.69 -9.21
C PHE A 149 -4.08 -2.57 -9.17
N SER A 150 -3.83 -3.29 -8.08
CA SER A 150 -2.70 -4.23 -7.98
C SER A 150 -2.89 -5.49 -8.84
N LYS A 151 -4.05 -5.64 -9.50
CA LYS A 151 -4.44 -6.81 -10.31
C LYS A 151 -4.41 -8.11 -9.50
N GLU A 152 -4.62 -8.01 -8.19
CA GLU A 152 -4.78 -9.18 -7.35
C GLU A 152 -6.05 -9.95 -7.71
N ASP A 153 -5.99 -11.27 -7.61
CA ASP A 153 -7.16 -12.11 -7.78
C ASP A 153 -8.11 -11.90 -6.61
N THR A 154 -9.31 -11.39 -6.89
CA THR A 154 -10.31 -11.06 -5.87
C THR A 154 -10.72 -12.30 -5.07
N SER A 155 -10.68 -13.50 -5.66
CA SER A 155 -10.98 -14.75 -4.94
C SER A 155 -9.88 -15.11 -3.94
N VAL A 156 -8.61 -14.85 -4.26
CA VAL A 156 -7.49 -15.02 -3.31
C VAL A 156 -7.62 -14.02 -2.16
N LEU A 157 -7.90 -12.75 -2.49
CA LEU A 157 -8.06 -11.71 -1.50
C LEU A 157 -9.22 -11.99 -0.53
N ILE A 158 -10.37 -12.48 -1.02
CA ILE A 158 -11.49 -12.89 -0.16
C ILE A 158 -11.02 -13.92 0.88
N ASN A 159 -10.30 -14.96 0.44
CA ASN A 159 -9.76 -15.98 1.33
C ASN A 159 -8.77 -15.44 2.37
N GLU A 160 -7.95 -14.45 2.01
CA GLU A 160 -7.01 -13.80 2.94
C GLU A 160 -7.74 -12.92 3.96
N ILE A 161 -8.70 -12.12 3.52
CA ILE A 161 -9.50 -11.26 4.39
C ILE A 161 -10.32 -12.13 5.36
N GLU A 162 -10.88 -13.26 4.92
CA GLU A 162 -11.58 -14.21 5.79
C GLU A 162 -10.71 -14.73 6.94
N LYS A 163 -9.42 -14.97 6.69
CA LYS A 163 -8.46 -15.41 7.71
C LYS A 163 -7.93 -14.27 8.59
N THR A 164 -8.08 -13.02 8.15
CA THR A 164 -7.55 -11.84 8.85
C THR A 164 -8.44 -11.42 10.01
N ASP A 165 -7.84 -11.07 11.15
CA ASP A 165 -8.57 -10.59 12.33
C ASP A 165 -9.34 -9.28 12.04
N ALA A 166 -10.57 -9.18 12.57
CA ALA A 166 -11.46 -8.05 12.31
C ALA A 166 -10.92 -6.69 12.83
N LYS A 167 -10.09 -6.69 13.88
CA LYS A 167 -9.42 -5.47 14.38
C LYS A 167 -8.38 -4.98 13.39
N MET A 168 -7.62 -5.90 12.77
CA MET A 168 -6.66 -5.56 11.73
C MET A 168 -7.36 -5.02 10.48
N ILE A 169 -8.49 -5.61 10.07
CA ILE A 169 -9.31 -5.09 8.96
C ILE A 169 -9.78 -3.66 9.23
N LYS A 170 -10.28 -3.36 10.43
CA LYS A 170 -10.66 -1.98 10.81
C LYS A 170 -9.46 -1.02 10.71
N LYS A 171 -8.26 -1.45 11.10
CA LYS A 171 -7.03 -0.64 10.98
C LYS A 171 -6.69 -0.36 9.51
N MET A 172 -6.76 -1.38 8.65
CA MET A 172 -6.53 -1.23 7.19
C MET A 172 -7.53 -0.25 6.57
N LEU A 173 -8.82 -0.39 6.87
CA LEU A 173 -9.87 0.49 6.37
C LEU A 173 -9.68 1.93 6.86
N MET A 174 -9.32 2.16 8.12
CA MET A 174 -9.08 3.51 8.62
C MET A 174 -7.88 4.19 7.95
N ALA A 175 -6.89 3.42 7.47
CA ALA A 175 -5.75 3.95 6.76
C ALA A 175 -6.11 4.49 5.37
N THR A 176 -7.15 3.96 4.71
CA THR A 176 -7.53 4.41 3.35
C THR A 176 -8.09 5.83 3.33
N LYS A 177 -8.64 6.32 4.45
CA LYS A 177 -9.22 7.67 4.58
C LYS A 177 -8.23 8.82 4.36
N ARG A 178 -6.95 8.61 4.66
CA ARG A 178 -5.96 9.71 4.73
C ARG A 178 -5.16 9.92 3.43
N ASN A 179 -5.46 9.22 2.33
CA ASN A 179 -4.55 9.12 1.17
C ASN A 179 -3.12 8.71 1.61
N VAL A 180 -3.04 7.91 2.68
CA VAL A 180 -1.79 7.43 3.19
C VAL A 180 -1.35 6.26 2.34
N ARG A 181 -0.19 6.41 1.73
CA ARG A 181 0.45 5.40 0.90
C ARG A 181 1.07 4.32 1.78
N THR A 182 0.72 3.08 1.51
CA THR A 182 1.19 1.88 2.24
C THR A 182 2.02 1.00 1.32
N SER A 183 2.64 -0.05 1.85
CA SER A 183 3.35 -1.03 1.03
C SER A 183 2.45 -1.82 0.08
N ILE A 184 1.13 -1.83 0.34
CA ILE A 184 0.13 -2.47 -0.52
C ILE A 184 -0.39 -1.49 -1.56
N THR A 185 -0.77 -0.28 -1.13
CA THR A 185 -1.34 0.74 -2.03
C THR A 185 -0.32 1.31 -3.00
N ASP A 186 0.92 1.43 -2.53
CA ASP A 186 2.05 1.99 -3.27
C ASP A 186 3.28 1.12 -3.00
N PRO A 187 3.37 -0.07 -3.62
CA PRO A 187 4.50 -0.98 -3.44
C PRO A 187 5.82 -0.26 -3.66
N ILE A 188 6.84 -0.61 -2.87
CA ILE A 188 8.11 0.12 -2.92
C ILE A 188 8.67 0.07 -4.34
N ARG A 189 8.87 1.23 -4.96
CA ARG A 189 9.48 1.33 -6.29
C ARG A 189 10.99 1.34 -6.12
N ILE A 190 11.67 0.36 -6.68
CA ILE A 190 13.13 0.28 -6.67
C ILE A 190 13.61 0.70 -8.07
N ASP A 191 14.36 1.79 -8.14
CA ASP A 191 14.99 2.23 -9.38
C ASP A 191 16.38 1.61 -9.46
N THR A 192 16.57 0.71 -10.44
CA THR A 192 17.77 -0.14 -10.52
C THR A 192 18.73 0.37 -11.60
N ILE A 193 20.02 0.40 -11.25
CA ILE A 193 21.13 0.62 -12.17
C ILE A 193 21.91 -0.68 -12.27
N GLU A 194 22.08 -1.21 -13.47
CA GLU A 194 22.84 -2.44 -13.69
C GLU A 194 24.32 -2.15 -13.92
N ILE A 195 25.18 -2.92 -13.25
CA ILE A 195 26.64 -2.83 -13.36
C ILE A 195 27.17 -4.21 -13.75
N GLY A 196 27.05 -4.57 -15.03
CA GLY A 196 27.37 -5.93 -15.46
C GLY A 196 26.35 -6.93 -14.91
N ASN A 197 26.76 -7.80 -13.98
CA ASN A 197 25.89 -8.83 -13.38
C ASN A 197 25.35 -8.47 -11.99
N ILE A 198 25.69 -7.29 -11.46
CA ILE A 198 25.20 -6.81 -10.17
C ILE A 198 24.24 -5.65 -10.37
N SER A 199 23.28 -5.53 -9.46
CA SER A 199 22.23 -4.52 -9.50
C SER A 199 22.37 -3.57 -8.31
N LEU A 200 22.27 -2.27 -8.58
CA LEU A 200 22.28 -1.21 -7.60
C LEU A 200 20.88 -0.57 -7.53
N GLY A 201 20.12 -0.90 -6.49
CA GLY A 201 18.74 -0.44 -6.31
C GLY A 201 18.66 0.82 -5.45
N LEU A 202 17.81 1.77 -5.83
CA LEU A 202 17.55 2.98 -5.07
C LEU A 202 16.06 3.13 -4.72
N SER A 203 15.75 3.44 -3.46
CA SER A 203 14.40 3.85 -3.08
C SER A 203 14.35 4.72 -1.82
N LEU A 204 13.11 5.10 -1.46
CA LEU A 204 12.79 5.65 -0.13
C LEU A 204 13.00 4.61 0.97
N CYS A 205 12.95 5.05 2.23
CA CYS A 205 13.11 4.14 3.37
C CYS A 205 12.01 3.06 3.38
N PRO A 206 12.36 1.76 3.38
CA PRO A 206 11.38 0.69 3.53
C PRO A 206 10.70 0.82 4.89
N GLY A 207 9.40 0.49 4.95
CA GLY A 207 8.62 0.56 6.18
C GLY A 207 8.32 1.96 6.70
N LYS A 208 8.73 3.03 5.99
CA LYS A 208 8.55 4.39 6.50
C LYS A 208 7.09 4.74 6.82
N VAL A 209 6.89 5.31 7.99
CA VAL A 209 5.66 5.98 8.40
C VAL A 209 5.97 7.47 8.50
N GLN A 210 5.27 8.30 7.72
CA GLN A 210 5.57 9.73 7.66
C GLN A 210 4.33 10.53 7.26
N SER A 211 3.93 11.52 8.05
CA SER A 211 2.90 12.48 7.68
C SER A 211 3.51 13.76 7.11
N GLY A 212 2.82 14.39 6.15
CA GLY A 212 3.21 15.67 5.56
C GLY A 212 4.45 15.61 4.66
N ALA A 213 4.85 14.42 4.17
CA ALA A 213 5.94 14.35 3.22
C ALA A 213 5.55 15.04 1.90
N ILE A 214 6.54 15.57 1.16
CA ILE A 214 6.31 16.18 -0.18
C ILE A 214 5.59 15.22 -1.12
N THR A 215 5.85 13.92 -0.96
CA THR A 215 5.24 12.85 -1.74
C THR A 215 3.89 12.40 -1.18
N GLY A 216 3.33 13.03 -0.15
CA GLY A 216 2.11 12.60 0.53
C GLY A 216 2.40 11.79 1.80
N ASP A 217 1.34 11.43 2.53
CA ASP A 217 1.47 10.66 3.76
C ASP A 217 1.84 9.20 3.46
N TRP A 218 2.65 8.59 4.33
CA TRP A 218 3.10 7.21 4.23
C TRP A 218 2.83 6.43 5.52
N ASN A 219 2.44 5.18 5.38
CA ASN A 219 2.32 4.18 6.45
C ASN A 219 2.66 2.82 5.84
N ARG A 220 3.94 2.65 5.54
CA ARG A 220 4.46 1.44 4.92
C ARG A 220 4.69 0.36 5.99
N ASP A 221 4.69 -0.89 5.56
CA ASP A 221 5.04 -2.03 6.40
C ASP A 221 6.46 -2.47 6.08
N LEU A 222 7.33 -2.49 7.09
CA LEU A 222 8.76 -2.79 6.88
C LEU A 222 8.96 -4.20 6.34
N ASN A 223 8.24 -5.18 6.89
CA ASN A 223 8.37 -6.57 6.49
C ASN A 223 7.98 -6.78 5.03
N THR A 224 6.84 -6.22 4.61
CA THR A 224 6.36 -6.26 3.23
C THR A 224 7.37 -5.64 2.26
N ASP A 225 7.95 -4.48 2.61
CA ASP A 225 8.96 -3.85 1.77
C ASP A 225 10.26 -4.67 1.69
N LEU A 226 10.73 -5.21 2.82
CA LEU A 226 11.93 -6.05 2.86
C LEU A 226 11.75 -7.39 2.14
N ASP A 227 10.56 -8.00 2.18
CA ASP A 227 10.21 -9.20 1.41
C ASP A 227 10.32 -8.91 -0.09
N LYS A 228 9.82 -7.75 -0.54
CA LYS A 228 9.95 -7.34 -1.93
C LYS A 228 11.41 -7.11 -2.32
N ILE A 229 12.20 -6.41 -1.49
CA ILE A 229 13.63 -6.17 -1.74
C ILE A 229 14.39 -7.49 -1.86
N SER A 230 14.17 -8.43 -0.93
CA SER A 230 14.79 -9.76 -0.97
C SER A 230 14.38 -10.54 -2.24
N LYS A 231 13.10 -10.51 -2.60
CA LYS A 231 12.57 -11.19 -3.79
C LYS A 231 13.12 -10.63 -5.11
N GLU A 232 13.46 -9.35 -5.16
CA GLU A 232 14.12 -8.72 -6.32
C GLU A 232 15.63 -9.04 -6.41
N GLY A 233 16.18 -9.80 -5.46
CA GLY A 233 17.53 -10.37 -5.53
C GLY A 233 18.63 -9.51 -4.92
N TYR A 234 18.27 -8.49 -4.13
CA TYR A 234 19.26 -7.71 -3.38
C TYR A 234 19.82 -8.52 -2.21
N ASN A 235 21.14 -8.41 -2.01
CA ASN A 235 21.87 -9.15 -0.97
C ASN A 235 22.20 -8.29 0.25
N ALA A 236 22.09 -6.96 0.14
CA ALA A 236 22.31 -6.05 1.25
C ALA A 236 21.38 -4.84 1.18
N VAL A 237 21.01 -4.32 2.36
CA VAL A 237 20.26 -3.08 2.56
C VAL A 237 21.17 -2.05 3.20
N VAL A 238 21.42 -0.95 2.51
CA VAL A 238 22.21 0.20 2.99
C VAL A 238 21.27 1.30 3.45
N SER A 239 21.29 1.57 4.76
CA SER A 239 20.51 2.63 5.39
C SER A 239 21.38 3.86 5.61
N LEU A 240 21.03 4.96 4.94
CA LEU A 240 21.73 6.25 5.05
C LEU A 240 21.04 7.24 6.00
N ILE A 241 19.93 6.83 6.62
CA ILE A 241 19.18 7.64 7.59
C ILE A 241 19.91 7.71 8.93
N GLU A 242 19.79 8.85 9.60
CA GLU A 242 20.34 9.09 10.93
C GLU A 242 19.56 8.34 12.02
N ASP A 243 20.15 8.26 13.21
CA ASP A 243 19.58 7.52 14.33
C ASP A 243 18.18 7.99 14.71
N PHE A 244 17.97 9.31 14.78
CA PHE A 244 16.67 9.90 15.09
C PHE A 244 15.64 9.70 13.96
N GLU A 245 16.08 9.58 12.71
CA GLU A 245 15.19 9.35 11.56
C GLU A 245 14.63 7.92 11.60
N ILE A 246 15.34 6.95 12.20
CA ILE A 246 14.83 5.59 12.40
C ILE A 246 13.59 5.63 13.30
N ASP A 247 13.63 6.42 14.37
CA ASP A 247 12.47 6.61 15.24
C ASP A 247 11.38 7.45 14.58
N GLU A 248 11.77 8.55 13.91
CA GLU A 248 10.85 9.44 13.20
C GLU A 248 10.01 8.69 12.15
N LEU A 249 10.65 7.75 11.43
CA LEU A 249 10.01 6.98 10.38
C LEU A 249 9.37 5.68 10.88
N SER A 250 9.42 5.39 12.19
CA SER A 250 8.89 4.16 12.80
C SER A 250 9.48 2.86 12.20
N VAL A 251 10.80 2.82 12.01
CA VAL A 251 11.52 1.70 11.39
C VAL A 251 12.60 1.10 12.31
N GLN A 252 12.36 1.10 13.63
CA GLN A 252 13.29 0.60 14.65
C GLN A 252 13.73 -0.84 14.42
N GLU A 253 12.84 -1.66 13.85
CA GLU A 253 13.10 -3.05 13.47
C GLU A 253 14.29 -3.20 12.49
N LEU A 254 14.71 -2.14 11.77
CA LEU A 254 15.95 -2.14 10.99
C LEU A 254 17.20 -2.38 11.85
N LYS A 255 17.22 -1.86 13.09
CA LYS A 255 18.33 -2.07 14.05
C LYS A 255 18.34 -3.47 14.67
N GLU A 256 17.27 -4.23 14.45
CA GLU A 256 17.13 -5.59 14.96
C GLU A 256 17.55 -6.59 13.88
N ASN A 257 16.73 -7.61 13.60
CA ASN A 257 17.03 -8.68 12.65
C ASN A 257 16.11 -8.67 11.42
N ALA A 258 15.37 -7.58 11.16
CA ALA A 258 14.37 -7.56 10.09
C ALA A 258 14.99 -7.79 8.70
N VAL A 259 16.19 -7.26 8.45
CA VAL A 259 16.92 -7.44 7.18
C VAL A 259 17.59 -8.81 7.13
N GLN A 260 18.28 -9.19 8.21
CA GLN A 260 19.08 -10.40 8.32
C GLN A 260 18.23 -11.67 8.30
N SER A 261 17.01 -11.62 8.83
CA SER A 261 16.04 -12.73 8.77
C SER A 261 15.65 -13.13 7.34
N ARG A 262 15.92 -12.27 6.35
CA ARG A 262 15.70 -12.51 4.91
C ARG A 262 16.99 -12.87 4.17
N GLY A 263 18.06 -13.15 4.89
CA GLY A 263 19.36 -13.51 4.32
C GLY A 263 20.12 -12.34 3.68
N MET A 264 19.72 -11.10 3.96
CA MET A 264 20.40 -9.88 3.49
C MET A 264 21.31 -9.31 4.58
N GLU A 265 22.41 -8.67 4.20
CA GLU A 265 23.25 -7.90 5.11
C GLU A 265 22.65 -6.50 5.35
N TRP A 266 22.73 -5.98 6.57
CA TRP A 266 22.32 -4.60 6.88
C TRP A 266 23.54 -3.74 7.14
N ILE A 267 23.70 -2.67 6.35
CA ILE A 267 24.80 -1.70 6.48
C ILE A 267 24.21 -0.35 6.86
N TRP A 268 24.59 0.16 8.04
CA TRP A 268 24.12 1.45 8.52
C TRP A 268 25.21 2.52 8.46
N ALA A 269 25.19 3.32 7.39
CA ALA A 269 26.13 4.41 7.11
C ALA A 269 25.39 5.76 7.15
N PRO A 270 25.09 6.31 8.35
CA PRO A 270 24.22 7.49 8.47
C PRO A 270 24.86 8.74 7.88
N ILE A 271 24.11 9.44 7.03
CA ILE A 271 24.51 10.71 6.42
C ILE A 271 23.48 11.78 6.82
N ARG A 272 23.95 12.95 7.28
CA ARG A 272 23.08 14.08 7.65
C ARG A 272 22.13 14.41 6.51
N ASP A 273 20.85 14.66 6.80
CA ASP A 273 19.90 15.00 5.74
C ASP A 273 20.36 16.20 4.90
N GLY A 274 20.24 16.08 3.58
CA GLY A 274 20.77 17.03 2.59
C GLY A 274 22.30 17.16 2.53
N GLY A 275 23.06 16.44 3.36
CA GLY A 275 24.52 16.54 3.45
C GLY A 275 25.29 15.52 2.62
N ILE A 276 26.56 15.37 2.99
CA ILE A 276 27.56 14.44 2.45
C ILE A 276 28.09 13.50 3.55
N PRO A 277 28.69 12.35 3.20
CA PRO A 277 29.29 11.43 4.16
C PRO A 277 30.28 12.13 5.08
N SER A 278 30.13 11.89 6.38
CA SER A 278 31.20 12.10 7.35
C SER A 278 32.25 11.00 7.21
N ASP A 279 33.43 11.17 7.81
CA ASP A 279 34.48 10.15 7.80
C ASP A 279 33.97 8.78 8.29
N SER A 280 33.18 8.76 9.38
CA SER A 280 32.60 7.53 9.90
C SER A 280 31.58 6.91 8.94
N ALA A 281 30.79 7.71 8.24
CA ALA A 281 29.86 7.20 7.23
C ALA A 281 30.63 6.65 6.02
N PHE A 282 31.64 7.38 5.54
CA PHE A 282 32.46 7.00 4.41
C PHE A 282 33.21 5.69 4.67
N GLN A 283 33.84 5.56 5.84
CA GLN A 283 34.48 4.30 6.26
C GLN A 283 33.52 3.10 6.19
N LYS A 284 32.26 3.27 6.60
CA LYS A 284 31.26 2.19 6.54
C LYS A 284 30.80 1.86 5.12
N LEU A 285 30.90 2.81 4.18
CA LEU A 285 30.54 2.59 2.77
C LEU A 285 31.54 1.69 2.04
N GLU A 286 32.75 1.50 2.57
CA GLU A 286 33.72 0.52 2.03
C GLU A 286 33.11 -0.88 1.95
N ARG A 287 32.33 -1.27 2.97
CA ARG A 287 31.65 -2.57 2.99
C ARG A 287 30.69 -2.75 1.80
N VAL A 288 30.11 -1.66 1.29
CA VAL A 288 29.22 -1.69 0.13
C VAL A 288 30.01 -2.06 -1.13
N LEU A 289 31.20 -1.49 -1.31
CA LEU A 289 32.09 -1.82 -2.44
C LEU A 289 32.56 -3.27 -2.37
N GLU A 290 32.91 -3.77 -1.19
CA GLU A 290 33.27 -5.18 -1.00
C GLU A 290 32.15 -6.12 -1.45
N ILE A 291 30.91 -5.87 -1.04
CA ILE A 291 29.75 -6.69 -1.43
C ILE A 291 29.54 -6.66 -2.95
N LEU A 292 29.63 -5.49 -3.57
CA LEU A 292 29.49 -5.35 -5.01
C LEU A 292 30.61 -6.11 -5.76
N ASN A 293 31.85 -6.05 -5.26
CA ASN A 293 33.00 -6.77 -5.81
C ASN A 293 32.88 -8.31 -5.65
N GLU A 294 32.13 -8.79 -4.66
CA GLU A 294 31.76 -10.20 -4.51
C GLU A 294 30.69 -10.66 -5.53
N GLY A 295 30.24 -9.78 -6.42
CA GLY A 295 29.20 -10.09 -7.41
C GLY A 295 27.79 -10.08 -6.82
N LYS A 296 27.56 -9.36 -5.71
CA LYS A 296 26.27 -9.27 -5.03
C LYS A 296 25.60 -7.92 -5.28
N SER A 297 24.29 -7.92 -5.32
CA SER A 297 23.46 -6.73 -5.55
C SER A 297 23.14 -5.99 -4.25
N VAL A 298 23.04 -4.66 -4.31
CA VAL A 298 22.82 -3.82 -3.13
C VAL A 298 21.62 -2.89 -3.32
N PHE A 299 20.77 -2.80 -2.31
CA PHE A 299 19.69 -1.83 -2.21
C PHE A 299 20.10 -0.69 -1.28
N ILE A 300 19.98 0.56 -1.73
CA ILE A 300 20.34 1.77 -0.97
C ILE A 300 19.11 2.63 -0.75
N HIS A 301 18.94 3.12 0.49
CA HIS A 301 17.89 4.09 0.80
C HIS A 301 18.37 5.21 1.73
N CYS A 302 17.66 6.34 1.63
CA CYS A 302 17.63 7.37 2.67
C CYS A 302 16.16 7.63 3.05
N LYS A 303 15.80 8.82 3.52
CA LYS A 303 14.40 9.15 3.83
C LYS A 303 13.49 9.14 2.60
N GLY A 304 13.86 9.91 1.56
CA GLY A 304 13.12 10.01 0.29
C GLY A 304 13.71 9.22 -0.88
N GLY A 305 14.94 8.72 -0.73
CA GLY A 305 15.68 8.01 -1.78
C GLY A 305 16.25 8.90 -2.89
N LEU A 306 16.35 10.22 -2.71
CA LEU A 306 16.77 11.14 -3.78
C LEU A 306 18.19 11.67 -3.56
N GLY A 307 18.45 12.46 -2.51
CA GLY A 307 19.77 13.04 -2.26
C GLY A 307 20.84 12.03 -1.86
N ARG A 308 20.88 11.67 -0.58
CA ARG A 308 21.90 10.79 0.02
C ARG A 308 22.06 9.45 -0.72
N ALA A 309 20.95 8.81 -1.08
CA ALA A 309 20.98 7.55 -1.83
C ALA A 309 21.58 7.73 -3.24
N GLY A 310 21.18 8.80 -3.94
CA GLY A 310 21.73 9.12 -5.26
C GLY A 310 23.21 9.47 -5.22
N LEU A 311 23.65 10.22 -4.21
CA LEU A 311 25.05 10.53 -3.96
C LEU A 311 25.90 9.26 -3.85
N VAL A 312 25.52 8.35 -2.95
CA VAL A 312 26.27 7.11 -2.71
C VAL A 312 26.25 6.22 -3.96
N ALA A 313 25.12 6.13 -4.66
CA ALA A 313 25.03 5.41 -5.92
C ALA A 313 25.99 5.97 -6.98
N ALA A 314 26.06 7.29 -7.16
CA ALA A 314 26.97 7.90 -8.12
C ALA A 314 28.44 7.66 -7.75
N TRP A 315 28.79 7.73 -6.47
CA TRP A 315 30.14 7.38 -6.00
C TRP A 315 30.49 5.91 -6.25
N ILE A 316 29.56 4.98 -6.03
CA ILE A 316 29.75 3.56 -6.38
C ILE A 316 30.01 3.38 -7.88
N LEU A 317 29.27 4.10 -8.73
CA LEU A 317 29.48 4.04 -10.18
C LEU A 317 30.88 4.49 -10.60
N THR A 318 31.49 5.45 -9.88
CA THR A 318 32.88 5.85 -10.16
C THR A 318 33.90 4.74 -9.91
N HIS A 319 33.65 3.87 -8.93
CA HIS A 319 34.47 2.67 -8.67
C HIS A 319 34.34 1.62 -9.78
N HIS A 320 33.27 1.71 -10.58
CA HIS A 320 32.98 0.81 -11.69
C HIS A 320 33.26 1.48 -13.05
N GLY A 321 34.28 2.36 -13.08
CA GLY A 321 34.89 2.89 -14.30
C GLY A 321 34.15 4.05 -14.97
N ARG A 322 33.07 4.57 -14.37
CA ARG A 322 32.39 5.77 -14.87
C ARG A 322 33.08 7.01 -14.33
N ASN A 323 33.13 8.08 -15.11
CA ASN A 323 33.55 9.36 -14.55
C ASN A 323 32.42 9.96 -13.69
N PRO A 324 32.73 10.94 -12.81
CA PRO A 324 31.74 11.53 -11.89
C PRO A 324 30.51 12.10 -12.57
N LYS A 325 30.70 12.85 -13.67
CA LYS A 325 29.60 13.53 -14.37
C LYS A 325 28.63 12.52 -14.99
N ASP A 326 29.15 11.51 -15.65
CA ASP A 326 28.34 10.45 -16.25
C ASP A 326 27.62 9.63 -15.17
N SER A 327 28.28 9.37 -14.04
CA SER A 327 27.67 8.69 -12.88
C SER A 327 26.47 9.46 -12.33
N ILE A 328 26.61 10.78 -12.16
CA ILE A 328 25.53 11.67 -11.72
C ILE A 328 24.36 11.64 -12.72
N ILE A 329 24.65 11.69 -14.03
CA ILE A 329 23.64 11.64 -15.09
C ILE A 329 22.91 10.29 -15.11
N GLU A 330 23.64 9.18 -15.02
CA GLU A 330 23.08 7.82 -15.00
C GLU A 330 22.13 7.62 -13.82
N VAL A 331 22.55 8.04 -12.62
CA VAL A 331 21.70 7.99 -11.42
C VAL A 331 20.45 8.85 -11.57
N ARG A 332 20.57 10.05 -12.15
CA ARG A 332 19.41 10.94 -12.40
C ARG A 332 18.46 10.38 -13.46
N ASN A 333 18.97 9.64 -14.44
CA ASN A 333 18.15 8.97 -15.45
C ASN A 333 17.37 7.80 -14.85
N ALA A 334 18.01 6.99 -13.99
CA ALA A 334 17.33 5.92 -13.28
C ALA A 334 16.32 6.48 -12.26
N ARG A 335 16.72 7.51 -11.50
CA ARG A 335 15.90 8.12 -10.47
C ARG A 335 15.92 9.64 -10.57
N ARG A 336 14.92 10.17 -11.27
CA ARG A 336 14.78 11.61 -11.53
C ARG A 336 14.79 12.43 -10.23
N GLY A 337 15.65 13.44 -10.17
CA GLY A 337 15.81 14.31 -9.00
C GLY A 337 16.80 13.80 -7.96
N ALA A 338 17.48 12.67 -8.23
CA ALA A 338 18.57 12.20 -7.39
C ALA A 338 19.77 13.16 -7.40
N ILE A 339 20.50 13.21 -6.28
CA ILE A 339 21.61 14.14 -6.01
C ILE A 339 21.07 15.58 -5.98
N GLU A 340 20.75 16.03 -4.77
CA GLU A 340 19.86 17.17 -4.51
C GLU A 340 20.57 18.53 -4.62
N ASN A 341 21.89 18.57 -4.42
CA ASN A 341 22.62 19.82 -4.36
C ASN A 341 24.06 19.72 -4.87
N ILE A 342 24.66 20.90 -5.03
CA ILE A 342 26.01 21.08 -5.57
C ILE A 342 27.09 20.49 -4.64
N GLU A 343 26.88 20.53 -3.32
CA GLU A 343 27.82 19.94 -2.35
C GLU A 343 27.95 18.42 -2.56
N GLN A 344 26.83 17.76 -2.82
CA GLN A 344 26.79 16.34 -3.16
C GLN A 344 27.49 16.05 -4.50
N GLU A 345 27.25 16.85 -5.54
CA GLU A 345 27.95 16.69 -6.84
C GLU A 345 29.47 16.84 -6.68
N TYR A 346 29.92 17.86 -5.94
CA TYR A 346 31.35 18.07 -5.67
C TYR A 346 31.96 16.94 -4.85
N TRP A 347 31.20 16.36 -3.92
CA TRP A 347 31.70 15.24 -3.14
C TRP A 347 31.93 13.99 -4.01
N VAL A 348 31.03 13.70 -4.95
CA VAL A 348 31.23 12.61 -5.92
C VAL A 348 32.45 12.86 -6.79
N ASP A 349 32.63 14.10 -7.27
CA ASP A 349 33.80 14.48 -8.09
C ASP A 349 35.11 14.35 -7.32
N SER A 350 35.16 14.87 -6.10
CA SER A 350 36.36 14.89 -5.24
C SER A 350 36.77 13.51 -4.72
N ASN A 351 35.83 12.57 -4.65
CA ASN A 351 36.03 11.21 -4.16
C ASN A 351 35.84 10.14 -5.25
N SER A 352 35.95 10.55 -6.52
CA SER A 352 35.86 9.66 -7.67
C SER A 352 36.89 8.53 -7.60
N GLY A 353 36.41 7.29 -7.49
CA GLY A 353 37.25 6.09 -7.40
C GLY A 353 38.17 6.07 -6.17
N LYS A 354 37.91 6.90 -5.15
CA LYS A 354 38.66 6.93 -3.91
C LYS A 354 37.99 6.05 -2.86
N HIS A 355 38.82 5.26 -2.20
CA HIS A 355 38.52 4.61 -0.94
C HIS A 355 38.72 5.59 0.22
N TYR A 356 38.06 5.33 1.35
CA TYR A 356 38.19 6.10 2.58
C TYR A 356 39.66 6.22 3.07
N TYR A 357 40.50 5.25 2.73
CA TYR A 357 41.90 5.19 3.16
C TYR A 357 42.91 5.82 2.19
N ASP A 358 42.45 6.37 1.07
CA ASP A 358 43.27 7.13 0.11
C ASP A 358 43.45 8.60 0.53
#